data_AF-Q8MK66-F1
#
_entry.id   AF-Q8MK66-F1
#
_cell.length_a   1.000
_cell.length_b   1.000
_cell.length_c   1.000
_cell.angle_alpha   90.00
_cell.angle_beta   90.00
_cell.angle_gamma   90.00
#
_symmetry.space_group_name_H-M   'P 1'
#
loop_
_entity.id
_entity.type
_entity.pdbx_description
1 polymer ?
#
loop_
_entity_poly.entity_id
_entity_poly.type
_entity_poly.pdbx_seq_one_letter_code
_entity_poly.pdbx_strand_id
1 'polypeptide(L)' 'MSEVPVARVWLVLLLLTVQVGVTASAPWQCAPCSAEKLALCPPVPASCSEVTRSAGCGCCPMCALPLGAACGVATAR' A
#
# COMPACT_ATOMS: atom_id res chain seq x y z
N MET A 1 40.71 -29.32 24.21
CA MET A 1 41.03 -28.14 23.35
C MET A 1 40.32 -28.27 22.00
N SER A 2 38.99 -28.12 21.96
CA SER A 2 38.20 -28.08 20.70
C SER A 2 36.85 -27.34 20.85
N GLU A 3 36.61 -26.68 21.98
CA GLU A 3 35.33 -26.02 22.29
C GLU A 3 35.24 -24.58 21.75
N VAL A 4 36.40 -23.92 21.62
CA VAL A 4 36.55 -22.56 21.06
C VAL A 4 36.10 -22.38 19.59
N PRO A 5 36.31 -23.33 18.64
CA PRO A 5 35.81 -23.17 17.27
C PRO A 5 34.28 -23.28 17.17
N VAL A 6 33.64 -24.14 17.97
CA VAL A 6 32.19 -24.37 17.88
C VAL A 6 31.40 -23.16 18.36
N ALA A 7 31.81 -22.56 19.48
CA ALA A 7 31.14 -21.37 20.02
C ALA A 7 31.29 -20.17 19.09
N ARG A 8 32.47 -20.01 18.47
CA ARG A 8 32.75 -18.93 17.53
C ARG A 8 31.98 -19.09 16.22
N VAL A 9 31.87 -20.32 15.71
CA VAL A 9 31.05 -20.64 14.53
C VAL A 9 29.57 -20.37 14.82
N TRP A 10 29.07 -20.78 15.98
CA TRP A 10 27.68 -20.52 16.38
C TRP A 10 27.37 -19.04 16.51
N LEU A 11 28.26 -18.27 17.13
CA LEU A 11 28.15 -16.80 17.22
C LEU A 11 28.12 -16.16 15.84
N VAL A 12 29.01 -16.58 14.93
CA VAL A 12 29.02 -16.08 13.55
C VAL A 12 27.71 -16.44 12.82
N LEU A 13 27.20 -17.66 12.99
CA LEU A 13 25.93 -18.09 12.40
C LEU A 13 24.75 -17.24 12.92
N LEU A 14 24.68 -17.04 14.24
CA LEU A 14 23.65 -16.20 14.87
C LEU A 14 23.72 -14.76 14.37
N LEU A 15 24.92 -14.17 14.30
CA LEU A 15 25.09 -12.81 13.79
C LEU A 15 24.63 -12.71 12.32
N LEU A 16 24.94 -13.69 11.47
CA LEU A 16 24.51 -13.70 10.07
C LEU A 16 22.97 -13.79 9.94
N THR A 17 22.31 -14.62 10.74
CA THR A 17 20.83 -14.73 10.71
C THR A 17 20.11 -13.45 11.12
N VAL A 18 20.67 -12.70 12.07
CA VAL A 18 20.11 -11.41 12.52
C VAL A 18 20.20 -10.35 11.42
N GLN A 19 21.29 -10.32 10.64
CA GLN A 19 21.46 -9.36 9.54
C GLN A 19 20.48 -9.62 8.37
N VAL A 20 20.08 -10.87 8.14
CA VAL A 20 19.15 -11.24 7.06
C VAL A 20 17.69 -10.89 7.40
N GLY A 21 17.34 -10.74 8.68
CA GLY A 21 15.96 -10.46 9.12
C GLY A 21 15.47 -9.02 8.93
N VAL A 22 16.33 -8.08 8.55
CA VAL A 22 16.03 -6.62 8.51
C VAL A 22 15.94 -6.09 7.07
N THR A 23 15.27 -6.83 6.19
CA THR A 23 14.85 -6.28 4.88
C THR A 23 13.33 -6.29 4.81
N ALA A 24 12.68 -5.54 5.70
CA ALA A 24 11.27 -5.21 5.52
C ALA A 24 11.16 -4.23 4.35
N SER A 25 10.92 -4.74 3.14
CA SER A 25 10.58 -3.91 1.99
C SER A 25 9.39 -3.03 2.36
N ALA A 26 9.46 -1.73 2.04
CA ALA A 26 8.37 -0.81 2.31
C ALA A 26 7.04 -1.36 1.75
N PRO A 27 5.92 -1.19 2.47
CA PRO A 27 4.62 -1.67 2.00
C PRO A 27 4.29 -1.03 0.65
N TRP A 28 3.65 -1.80 -0.23
CA TRP A 28 3.23 -1.30 -1.52
C TRP A 28 2.14 -0.23 -1.32
N GLN A 29 2.41 0.97 -1.82
CA GLN A 29 1.49 2.12 -1.73
C GLN A 29 1.24 2.67 -3.13
N CYS A 30 0.03 3.20 -3.35
CA CYS A 30 -0.26 3.95 -4.56
C CYS A 30 0.69 5.15 -4.66
N ALA A 31 1.10 5.48 -5.89
CA ALA A 31 1.86 6.71 -6.14
C ALA A 31 1.02 7.94 -5.75
N PRO A 32 1.64 8.99 -5.20
CA PRO A 32 0.94 10.23 -4.90
C PRO A 32 0.40 10.86 -6.19
N CYS A 33 -0.78 11.46 -6.11
CA CYS A 33 -1.39 12.16 -7.23
C CYS A 33 -0.73 13.52 -7.43
N SER A 34 -0.23 13.80 -8.63
CA SER A 34 0.26 15.13 -9.00
C SER A 34 -0.91 16.10 -9.20
N ALA A 35 -0.69 17.38 -8.92
CA ALA A 35 -1.70 18.43 -9.12
C ALA A 35 -2.18 18.49 -10.59
N GLU A 36 -1.29 18.24 -11.55
CA GLU A 36 -1.63 18.17 -12.98
C GLU A 36 -2.63 17.05 -13.28
N LYS A 37 -2.44 15.86 -12.69
CA LYS A 37 -3.36 14.74 -12.88
C LYS A 37 -4.72 14.98 -12.22
N LEU A 38 -4.74 15.67 -11.09
CA LEU A 38 -5.97 16.10 -10.41
C LEU A 38 -6.73 17.15 -11.23
N ALA A 39 -6.04 18.09 -11.86
CA ALA A 39 -6.64 19.14 -12.67
C ALA A 39 -7.31 18.61 -13.95
N LEU A 40 -6.87 17.45 -14.44
CA LEU A 40 -7.44 16.76 -15.62
C LEU A 40 -8.69 15.91 -15.29
N CYS A 41 -9.07 15.81 -14.02
CA CYS A 41 -10.21 14.99 -13.63
C CYS A 41 -11.54 15.60 -14.07
N PRO A 42 -12.51 14.76 -14.49
CA PRO A 42 -13.82 15.24 -14.85
C PRO A 42 -14.53 15.83 -13.62
N PRO A 43 -15.41 16.83 -13.81
CA PRO A 43 -16.22 17.37 -12.73
C PRO A 43 -17.14 16.29 -12.18
N VAL A 44 -17.26 16.23 -10.86
CA VAL A 44 -18.21 15.35 -10.19
C VAL A 44 -19.63 15.91 -10.41
N PRO A 45 -20.62 15.08 -10.77
CA PRO A 45 -21.98 15.56 -11.00
C PRO A 45 -22.57 16.22 -9.75
N ALA A 46 -23.32 17.31 -9.94
CA ALA A 46 -23.89 18.06 -8.81
C ALA A 46 -24.92 17.26 -7.98
N SER A 47 -25.49 16.18 -8.55
CA SER A 47 -26.40 15.26 -7.87
C SER A 47 -25.69 14.25 -6.96
N CYS A 48 -24.36 14.30 -6.89
CA CYS A 48 -23.56 13.42 -6.06
C CYS A 48 -23.80 13.73 -4.58
N SER A 49 -24.38 12.78 -3.85
CA SER A 49 -24.64 12.94 -2.42
C SER A 49 -23.35 12.99 -1.60
N GLU A 50 -22.37 12.18 -1.98
CA GLU A 50 -21.07 12.09 -1.31
C GLU A 50 -19.98 11.79 -2.34
N VAL A 51 -18.87 12.51 -2.22
CA VAL A 51 -17.70 12.37 -3.09
C VAL A 51 -16.67 11.49 -2.41
N THR A 52 -16.26 10.42 -3.09
CA THR A 52 -15.33 9.40 -2.59
C THR A 52 -14.05 9.39 -3.43
N ARG A 53 -13.00 8.75 -2.90
CA ARG A 53 -11.77 8.50 -3.67
C ARG A 53 -12.06 7.42 -4.71
N SER A 54 -11.34 7.48 -5.83
CA SER A 54 -11.33 6.41 -6.82
C SER A 54 -11.11 5.03 -6.20
N ALA A 55 -11.68 4.00 -6.83
CA ALA A 55 -11.30 2.63 -6.55
C ALA A 55 -9.81 2.41 -6.89
N GLY A 56 -9.05 1.81 -5.96
CA GLY A 56 -7.62 1.53 -6.15
C GLY A 56 -6.74 2.79 -6.16
N CYS A 57 -5.86 2.91 -7.17
CA CYS A 57 -4.87 3.98 -7.28
C CYS A 57 -5.26 5.10 -8.27
N GLY A 58 -6.55 5.22 -8.61
CA GLY A 58 -7.05 6.34 -9.40
C GLY A 58 -6.98 7.66 -8.62
N CYS A 59 -6.67 8.76 -9.31
CA CYS A 59 -6.57 10.08 -8.69
C CYS A 59 -7.88 10.86 -8.69
N CYS A 60 -8.80 10.52 -9.60
CA CYS A 60 -10.03 11.28 -9.76
C CYS A 60 -11.09 10.87 -8.75
N PRO A 61 -11.84 11.85 -8.20
CA PRO A 61 -12.96 11.56 -7.32
C PRO A 61 -14.07 10.79 -8.06
N MET A 62 -14.80 9.97 -7.32
CA MET A 62 -16.00 9.27 -7.80
C MET A 62 -17.17 9.61 -6.89
N CYS A 63 -18.40 9.37 -7.35
CA CYS A 63 -19.56 9.42 -6.48
C CYS A 63 -19.70 8.16 -5.66
N ALA A 64 -20.00 8.34 -4.38
CA ALA A 64 -20.30 7.23 -3.48
C ALA A 64 -21.49 6.42 -4.00
N LEU A 65 -21.45 5.12 -3.73
CA LEU A 65 -22.48 4.21 -4.18
C LEU A 65 -23.68 4.27 -3.24
N PRO A 66 -24.94 4.31 -3.74
CA PRO A 66 -26.09 4.32 -2.86
C PRO A 66 -26.21 3.01 -2.08
N LEU A 67 -26.85 3.08 -0.91
CA LEU A 67 -27.09 1.91 -0.07
C LEU A 67 -27.85 0.82 -0.84
N GLY A 68 -27.36 -0.42 -0.79
CA GLY A 68 -28.00 -1.56 -1.46
C GLY A 68 -27.62 -1.74 -2.94
N ALA A 69 -26.81 -0.85 -3.52
CA ALA A 69 -26.25 -1.08 -4.84
C ALA A 69 -25.16 -2.16 -4.83
N ALA A 70 -24.96 -2.82 -5.96
CA ALA A 70 -23.92 -3.84 -6.12
C ALA A 70 -22.51 -3.22 -6.02
N CYS A 71 -21.70 -3.70 -5.08
CA CYS A 71 -20.35 -3.21 -4.83
C CYS A 71 -19.27 -4.28 -5.11
N GLY A 72 -18.03 -3.84 -5.31
CA GLY A 72 -16.89 -4.71 -5.56
C GLY A 72 -15.54 -4.00 -5.56
N VAL A 73 -14.49 -4.72 -5.96
CA VAL A 73 -13.08 -4.24 -5.93
C VAL A 73 -12.82 -3.03 -6.83
N ALA A 74 -13.59 -2.89 -7.91
CA ALA A 74 -13.44 -1.83 -8.90
C ALA A 74 -14.58 -0.80 -8.85
N THR A 75 -15.50 -0.89 -7.88
CA THR A 75 -16.61 0.07 -7.74
C THR A 75 -16.24 1.19 -6.77
N ALA A 76 -16.98 2.29 -6.85
CA ALA A 76 -16.94 3.33 -5.84
C ALA A 76 -17.30 2.79 -4.45
N ARG A 77 -16.85 3.49 -3.41
CA ARG A 77 -17.16 3.24 -2.00
C ARG A 77 -18.13 4.27 -1.47
#